data_AF-A0A7X2IVZ3-F1
#
_entry.id   AF-A0A7X2IVZ3-F1
#
_cell.length_a   1.000
_cell.length_b   1.000
_cell.length_c   1.000
_cell.angle_alpha   90.00
_cell.angle_beta   90.00
_cell.angle_gamma   90.00
#
_symmetry.space_group_name_H-M   'P 1'
#
loop_
_entity.id
_entity.type
_entity.pdbx_description
1 polymer ?
#
loop_
_entity_poly.entity_id
_entity_poly.type
_entity_poly.pdbx_seq_one_letter_code
_entity_poly.pdbx_strand_id
1 'polypeptide(L)'
;MKKLIYVALFSLVLTGCSSLSGGQETEEKVLKRNEQKLSSLVTKDYELEVKLIDNRNSNVLHTYMPSKENREDVQKVVKELARNIDRPMIPVKLNSNGELTGGQSRVILDEKKALELLNNMTAFDKEIELPIEETPPNVSKDTFSPEQTILLGSYKTSFNPTIAGRTQNISISSNVINQTVLGPGDRFYFNLVVGDRTIENGYQKALEIVNKEFVEGIGGGVCQTSSTLYNAVEKAGLEILELHHHSKSVGYVPEGKDATVAYGYKDFKFMNNKDYPVMIRSIVDSKSGTLEVQVVASSDAVSQ
;
A
#
# COMPACT_ATOMS: atom_id res chain seq x y z
N MET A 1 6.38 -29.96 -40.17
CA MET A 1 5.19 -30.84 -40.04
C MET A 1 4.02 -30.02 -39.53
N LYS A 2 3.21 -29.44 -40.43
CA LYS A 2 1.99 -28.70 -40.10
C LYS A 2 0.81 -29.58 -40.54
N LYS A 3 -0.08 -29.96 -39.61
CA LYS A 3 -1.30 -30.69 -39.95
C LYS A 3 -2.36 -29.69 -40.40
N LEU A 4 -2.67 -29.70 -41.70
CA LEU A 4 -3.87 -29.09 -42.27
C LEU A 4 -5.07 -30.01 -41.99
N ILE A 5 -6.11 -29.51 -41.35
CA ILE A 5 -7.39 -30.21 -41.22
C ILE A 5 -8.22 -29.83 -42.45
N TYR A 6 -8.43 -30.78 -43.35
CA TYR A 6 -9.38 -30.68 -44.46
C TYR A 6 -10.79 -30.98 -43.94
N VAL A 7 -11.71 -30.01 -44.04
CA VAL A 7 -13.13 -30.27 -43.88
C VAL A 7 -13.68 -30.72 -45.24
N ALA A 8 -14.09 -31.99 -45.31
CA ALA A 8 -14.72 -32.57 -46.48
C ALA A 8 -16.14 -32.00 -46.65
N LEU A 9 -16.41 -31.31 -47.76
CA LEU A 9 -17.76 -30.90 -48.13
C LEU A 9 -18.45 -32.04 -48.88
N PHE A 10 -19.48 -32.59 -48.26
CA PHE A 10 -20.36 -33.63 -48.80
C PHE A 10 -21.18 -33.04 -49.96
N SER A 11 -20.96 -33.52 -51.17
CA SER A 11 -21.75 -33.16 -52.35
C SER A 11 -23.08 -33.93 -52.34
N LEU A 12 -24.15 -33.30 -51.85
CA LEU A 12 -25.51 -33.74 -52.13
C LEU A 12 -25.98 -33.11 -53.45
N VAL A 13 -26.00 -33.92 -54.51
CA VAL A 13 -26.69 -33.59 -55.76
C VAL A 13 -28.18 -33.86 -55.54
N LEU A 14 -28.99 -32.81 -55.46
CA LEU A 14 -30.44 -32.89 -55.60
C LEU A 14 -30.85 -32.14 -56.86
N THR A 15 -31.21 -32.92 -57.88
CA THR A 15 -31.92 -32.49 -59.07
C THR A 15 -33.30 -31.96 -58.70
N GLY A 16 -33.60 -30.72 -59.08
CA GLY A 16 -34.93 -30.13 -58.96
C GLY A 16 -35.09 -28.93 -59.89
N CYS A 17 -35.70 -29.14 -61.05
CA CYS A 17 -36.17 -28.08 -61.94
C CYS A 17 -37.33 -27.30 -61.29
N SER A 18 -37.27 -25.97 -61.30
CA SER A 18 -38.40 -25.11 -61.69
C SER A 18 -38.00 -23.64 -61.72
N SER A 19 -38.55 -22.98 -62.73
CA SER A 19 -38.31 -21.61 -63.19
C SER A 19 -38.75 -20.53 -62.21
N LEU A 20 -37.88 -19.57 -61.90
CA LEU A 20 -38.30 -18.21 -61.57
C LEU A 20 -37.22 -17.21 -61.97
N SER A 21 -37.65 -16.20 -62.73
CA SER A 21 -36.88 -15.08 -63.24
C SER A 21 -36.29 -14.25 -62.10
N GLY A 22 -34.97 -14.21 -62.05
CA GLY A 22 -34.18 -13.31 -61.21
C GLY A 22 -32.73 -13.55 -61.56
N GLY A 23 -32.02 -12.51 -62.02
CA GLY A 23 -30.75 -12.62 -62.75
C GLY A 23 -29.78 -13.66 -62.16
N GLN A 24 -29.36 -14.62 -62.99
CA GLN A 24 -28.28 -15.53 -62.64
C GLN A 24 -26.99 -14.71 -62.50
N GLU A 25 -26.59 -14.43 -61.26
CA GLU A 25 -25.18 -14.20 -60.98
C GLU A 25 -24.44 -15.47 -61.40
N THR A 26 -23.53 -15.36 -62.36
CA THR A 26 -22.66 -16.45 -62.79
C THR A 26 -21.97 -17.06 -61.56
N GLU A 27 -21.78 -18.39 -61.51
CA GLU A 27 -21.06 -19.06 -60.40
C GLU A 27 -19.74 -18.36 -60.05
N GLU A 28 -19.04 -17.82 -61.06
CA GLU A 28 -17.81 -17.06 -60.90
C GLU A 28 -18.00 -15.72 -60.16
N LYS A 29 -19.14 -15.04 -60.35
CA LYS A 29 -19.52 -13.83 -59.61
C LYS A 29 -19.91 -14.15 -58.17
N VAL A 30 -20.61 -15.27 -57.96
CA VAL A 30 -20.97 -15.74 -56.62
C VAL A 30 -19.71 -16.15 -55.84
N LEU A 31 -18.77 -16.85 -56.48
CA LEU A 31 -17.46 -17.19 -55.90
C LEU A 31 -16.64 -15.94 -55.57
N LYS A 32 -16.48 -14.99 -56.49
CA LYS A 32 -15.74 -13.74 -56.23
C LYS A 32 -16.38 -12.89 -55.14
N ARG A 33 -17.72 -12.83 -55.09
CA ARG A 33 -18.46 -12.12 -54.04
C ARG A 33 -18.31 -12.82 -52.70
N ASN A 34 -18.36 -14.15 -52.67
CA ASN A 34 -18.13 -14.93 -51.46
C ASN A 34 -16.68 -14.85 -51.00
N GLU A 35 -15.68 -14.87 -51.89
CA GLU A 35 -14.26 -14.65 -51.58
C GLU A 35 -14.02 -13.24 -51.05
N GLN A 36 -14.62 -12.20 -51.65
CA GLN A 36 -14.56 -10.83 -51.14
C GLN A 36 -15.26 -10.68 -49.79
N LYS A 37 -16.35 -11.42 -49.56
CA LYS A 37 -17.08 -11.44 -48.28
C LYS A 37 -16.32 -12.26 -47.23
N LEU A 38 -15.62 -13.32 -47.63
CA LEU A 38 -14.74 -14.10 -46.75
C LEU A 38 -13.48 -13.32 -46.42
N SER A 39 -12.89 -12.59 -47.37
CA SER A 39 -11.74 -11.72 -47.14
C SER A 39 -12.10 -10.54 -46.25
N SER A 40 -13.30 -9.96 -46.39
CA SER A 40 -13.78 -8.91 -45.49
C SER A 40 -14.21 -9.43 -44.11
N LEU A 41 -14.53 -10.72 -43.99
CA LEU A 41 -14.69 -11.41 -42.70
C LEU A 41 -13.34 -11.77 -42.06
N VAL A 42 -12.28 -11.95 -42.86
CA VAL A 42 -10.92 -12.33 -42.41
C VAL A 42 -10.08 -11.12 -41.96
N THR A 43 -10.44 -9.89 -42.35
CA THR A 43 -9.72 -8.67 -41.95
C THR A 43 -10.57 -7.71 -41.12
N LYS A 44 -11.39 -8.24 -40.20
CA LYS A 44 -11.81 -7.41 -39.08
C LYS A 44 -10.75 -7.62 -38.01
N ASP A 45 -9.74 -6.74 -38.02
CA ASP A 45 -8.80 -6.61 -36.92
C ASP A 45 -9.63 -6.32 -35.67
N TYR A 46 -9.95 -7.37 -34.92
CA TYR A 46 -10.50 -7.22 -33.58
C TYR A 46 -9.35 -6.72 -32.73
N GLU A 47 -9.25 -5.40 -32.61
CA GLU A 47 -8.50 -4.80 -31.51
C GLU A 47 -9.18 -5.27 -30.22
N LEU A 48 -8.55 -6.28 -29.62
CA LEU A 48 -8.94 -6.76 -28.30
C LEU A 48 -8.62 -5.64 -27.32
N GLU A 49 -9.67 -5.05 -26.76
CA GLU A 49 -9.57 -4.11 -25.67
C GLU A 49 -10.07 -4.81 -24.41
N VAL A 50 -9.19 -4.96 -23.43
CA VAL A 50 -9.50 -5.58 -22.14
C VAL A 50 -9.35 -4.51 -21.06
N LYS A 51 -10.44 -4.20 -20.36
CA LYS A 51 -10.40 -3.26 -19.25
C LYS A 51 -10.01 -3.98 -17.97
N LEU A 52 -9.02 -3.46 -17.27
CA LEU A 52 -8.61 -3.94 -15.96
C LEU A 52 -9.34 -3.08 -14.92
N ILE A 53 -10.23 -3.71 -14.15
CA ILE A 53 -11.15 -3.01 -13.25
C ILE A 53 -10.84 -3.31 -11.78
N ASP A 54 -11.06 -2.32 -10.93
CA ASP A 54 -10.97 -2.47 -9.47
C ASP A 54 -12.19 -3.26 -8.96
N ASN A 55 -11.96 -4.43 -8.38
CA ASN A 55 -13.00 -5.32 -7.86
C ASN A 55 -13.83 -4.70 -6.70
N ARG A 56 -13.39 -3.60 -6.09
CA ARG A 56 -14.07 -2.97 -4.94
C ARG A 56 -15.09 -1.91 -5.35
N ASN A 57 -14.93 -1.31 -6.52
CA ASN A 57 -15.72 -0.16 -6.96
C ASN A 57 -16.02 -0.13 -8.47
N SER A 58 -15.57 -1.14 -9.22
CA SER A 58 -15.76 -1.28 -10.68
C SER A 58 -15.15 -0.16 -11.53
N ASN A 59 -14.24 0.66 -10.98
CA ASN A 59 -13.53 1.67 -11.76
C ASN A 59 -12.53 1.01 -12.72
N VAL A 60 -12.42 1.54 -13.93
CA VAL A 60 -11.40 1.13 -14.89
C VAL A 60 -10.06 1.74 -14.48
N LEU A 61 -9.07 0.89 -14.20
CA LEU A 61 -7.72 1.29 -13.77
C LEU A 61 -6.73 1.34 -14.93
N HIS A 62 -6.89 0.45 -15.92
CA HIS A 62 -6.07 0.41 -17.13
C HIS A 62 -6.85 -0.23 -18.27
N THR A 63 -6.53 0.17 -19.50
CA THR A 63 -7.02 -0.49 -20.71
C THR A 63 -5.85 -1.22 -21.35
N TYR A 64 -5.92 -2.54 -21.35
CA TYR A 64 -4.90 -3.41 -21.92
C TYR A 64 -5.29 -3.80 -23.36
N MET A 65 -4.37 -3.65 -24.31
CA MET A 65 -4.57 -4.03 -25.71
C MET A 65 -3.65 -5.21 -26.05
N PRO A 66 -4.11 -6.48 -25.95
CA PRO A 66 -3.31 -7.63 -26.36
C PRO A 66 -3.21 -7.64 -27.90
N SER A 67 -2.05 -7.28 -28.45
CA SER A 67 -1.75 -7.55 -29.86
C SER A 67 -0.64 -8.58 -30.00
N LYS A 68 -0.61 -9.31 -31.13
CA LYS A 68 0.46 -10.31 -31.40
C LYS A 68 1.83 -9.68 -31.56
N GLU A 69 1.88 -8.42 -31.97
CA GLU A 69 3.12 -7.68 -32.28
C GLU A 69 3.56 -6.76 -31.13
N ASN A 70 2.63 -6.38 -30.25
CA ASN A 70 2.84 -5.43 -29.16
C ASN A 70 2.13 -5.92 -27.88
N ARG A 71 2.45 -7.14 -27.43
CA ARG A 71 2.08 -7.54 -26.06
C ARG A 71 2.83 -6.62 -25.12
N GLU A 72 2.13 -5.64 -24.54
CA GLU A 72 2.62 -4.94 -23.37
C GLU A 72 3.14 -5.98 -22.39
N ASP A 73 4.33 -5.72 -21.85
CA ASP A 73 4.91 -6.58 -20.82
C ASP A 73 3.94 -6.59 -19.64
N VAL A 74 3.15 -7.67 -19.54
CA VAL A 74 2.11 -7.86 -18.54
C VAL A 74 2.70 -7.69 -17.14
N GLN A 75 3.96 -8.07 -16.95
CA GLN A 75 4.66 -7.86 -15.70
C GLN A 75 4.92 -6.39 -15.41
N LYS A 76 5.26 -5.60 -16.42
CA LYS A 76 5.42 -4.15 -16.29
C LYS A 76 4.08 -3.49 -15.95
N VAL A 77 3.00 -3.86 -16.64
CA VAL A 77 1.63 -3.35 -16.38
C VAL A 77 1.20 -3.64 -14.95
N VAL A 78 1.33 -4.90 -14.49
CA VAL A 78 0.99 -5.29 -13.11
C VAL A 78 1.81 -4.52 -12.09
N LYS A 79 3.12 -4.33 -12.32
CA LYS A 79 3.98 -3.56 -11.41
C LYS A 79 3.60 -2.08 -11.36
N GLU A 80 3.22 -1.48 -12.49
CA GLU A 80 2.77 -0.09 -12.54
C GLU A 80 1.43 0.08 -11.84
N LEU A 81 0.50 -0.86 -12.04
CA LEU A 81 -0.77 -0.91 -11.30
C LEU A 81 -0.54 -1.04 -9.80
N ALA A 82 0.28 -2.00 -9.35
CA ALA A 82 0.60 -2.20 -7.94
C ALA A 82 1.17 -0.90 -7.32
N ARG A 83 2.13 -0.23 -7.99
CA ARG A 83 2.68 1.05 -7.51
C ARG A 83 1.64 2.16 -7.31
N ASN A 84 0.56 2.15 -8.11
CA ASN A 84 -0.48 3.17 -8.04
C ASN A 84 -1.63 2.81 -7.08
N ILE A 85 -1.86 1.50 -6.88
CA ILE A 85 -2.96 0.96 -6.06
C ILE A 85 -2.51 0.74 -4.62
N ASP A 86 -1.30 0.23 -4.44
CA ASP A 86 -0.80 -0.24 -3.16
C ASP A 86 -0.69 0.91 -2.19
N ARG A 87 -1.39 0.79 -1.06
CA ARG A 87 -1.31 1.74 0.04
C ARG A 87 -1.12 1.00 1.36
N PRO A 88 -0.22 1.48 2.23
CA PRO A 88 -0.05 0.90 3.55
C PRO A 88 -1.28 1.19 4.43
N MET A 89 -1.44 0.38 5.48
CA MET A 89 -2.36 0.68 6.57
C MET A 89 -1.84 1.89 7.36
N ILE A 90 -2.75 2.76 7.80
CA ILE A 90 -2.48 3.75 8.85
C ILE A 90 -3.29 3.33 10.08
N PRO A 91 -2.66 3.14 11.26
CA PRO A 91 -3.39 2.74 12.45
C PRO A 91 -4.38 3.81 12.92
N VAL A 92 -5.40 3.39 13.66
CA VAL A 92 -6.39 4.30 14.26
C VAL A 92 -5.80 5.05 15.45
N LYS A 93 -6.46 6.14 15.86
CA LYS A 93 -6.12 6.88 17.08
C LYS A 93 -7.29 6.97 18.04
N LEU A 94 -6.98 6.94 19.32
CA LEU A 94 -7.94 7.27 20.37
C LEU A 94 -8.08 8.80 20.49
N ASN A 95 -9.30 9.31 20.38
CA ASN A 95 -9.61 10.72 20.62
C ASN A 95 -9.85 10.99 22.12
N SER A 96 -10.04 12.27 22.48
CA SER A 96 -10.32 12.69 23.86
C SER A 96 -11.59 12.12 24.47
N ASN A 97 -12.52 11.65 23.63
CA ASN A 97 -13.79 11.05 24.06
C ASN A 97 -13.70 9.52 24.22
N GLY A 98 -12.50 8.94 24.06
CA GLY A 98 -12.30 7.49 24.12
C GLY A 98 -12.76 6.75 22.86
N GLU A 99 -12.87 7.43 21.72
CA GLU A 99 -13.29 6.83 20.46
C GLU A 99 -12.12 6.62 19.51
N LEU A 100 -12.10 5.47 18.85
CA LEU A 100 -11.16 5.17 17.78
C LEU A 100 -11.58 5.94 16.52
N THR A 101 -10.69 6.78 16.03
CA THR A 101 -10.92 7.66 14.88
C THR A 101 -9.73 7.64 13.91
N GLY A 102 -9.98 8.05 12.67
CA GLY A 102 -8.99 8.02 11.61
C GLY A 102 -8.66 6.60 11.16
N GLY A 103 -7.39 6.36 10.84
CA GLY A 103 -6.92 5.13 10.23
C GLY A 103 -7.16 5.07 8.72
N GLN A 104 -6.49 4.14 8.06
CA GLN A 104 -6.60 3.87 6.63
C GLN A 104 -6.40 2.37 6.39
N SER A 105 -7.25 1.76 5.58
CA SER A 105 -7.06 0.37 5.16
C SER A 105 -5.82 0.20 4.30
N ARG A 106 -5.08 -0.89 4.55
CA ARG A 106 -4.10 -1.40 3.58
C ARG A 106 -4.84 -1.84 2.33
N VAL A 107 -4.33 -1.47 1.16
CA VAL A 107 -4.81 -1.97 -0.13
C VAL A 107 -3.61 -2.49 -0.88
N ILE A 108 -3.71 -3.72 -1.39
CA ILE A 108 -2.64 -4.34 -2.16
C ILE A 108 -3.22 -5.06 -3.36
N LEU A 109 -2.61 -4.85 -4.53
CA LEU A 109 -2.82 -5.70 -5.69
C LEU A 109 -2.05 -7.01 -5.48
N ASP A 110 -2.75 -8.15 -5.50
CA ASP A 110 -2.08 -9.45 -5.55
C ASP A 110 -1.44 -9.63 -6.93
N GLU A 111 -0.19 -9.19 -7.07
CA GLU A 111 0.55 -9.21 -8.34
C GLU A 111 0.61 -10.62 -8.93
N LYS A 112 0.72 -11.67 -8.11
CA LYS A 112 0.80 -13.05 -8.58
C LYS A 112 -0.52 -13.47 -9.22
N LYS A 113 -1.64 -13.28 -8.52
CA LYS A 113 -2.97 -13.59 -9.06
C LYS A 113 -3.28 -12.72 -10.29
N ALA A 114 -2.89 -11.44 -10.28
CA ALA A 114 -3.08 -10.55 -11.42
C ALA A 114 -2.32 -11.03 -12.67
N LEU A 115 -1.07 -11.47 -12.51
CA LEU A 115 -0.29 -12.07 -13.60
C LEU A 115 -0.93 -13.34 -14.12
N GLU A 116 -1.43 -14.21 -13.24
CA GLU A 116 -2.12 -15.45 -13.64
C GLU A 116 -3.40 -15.16 -14.43
N LEU A 117 -4.19 -14.17 -14.00
CA LEU A 117 -5.40 -13.75 -14.72
C LEU A 117 -5.08 -13.21 -16.12
N LEU A 118 -4.09 -12.32 -16.21
CA LEU A 118 -3.71 -11.72 -17.49
C LEU A 118 -3.06 -12.73 -18.44
N ASN A 119 -2.22 -13.65 -17.95
CA ASN A 119 -1.61 -14.65 -18.84
C ASN A 119 -2.61 -15.68 -19.38
N ASN A 120 -3.72 -15.90 -18.67
CA ASN A 120 -4.76 -16.85 -19.06
C ASN A 120 -5.97 -16.17 -19.74
N MET A 121 -5.90 -14.87 -20.03
CA MET A 121 -7.00 -14.16 -20.69
C MET A 121 -7.23 -14.65 -22.12
N THR A 122 -8.49 -14.62 -22.54
CA THR A 122 -8.98 -15.07 -23.83
C THR A 122 -9.44 -13.89 -24.67
N ALA A 123 -9.67 -14.14 -25.96
CA ALA A 123 -10.24 -13.14 -26.87
C ALA A 123 -11.70 -12.77 -26.57
N PHE A 124 -12.34 -13.38 -25.56
CA PHE A 124 -13.72 -13.06 -25.17
C PHE A 124 -13.78 -12.22 -23.90
N ASP A 125 -12.66 -12.08 -23.19
CA ASP A 125 -12.58 -11.29 -21.97
C ASP A 125 -12.54 -9.82 -22.36
N LYS A 126 -13.57 -9.07 -21.96
CA LYS A 126 -13.65 -7.61 -22.17
C LYS A 126 -13.24 -6.85 -20.91
N GLU A 127 -13.41 -7.47 -19.76
CA GLU A 127 -13.13 -6.90 -18.45
C GLU A 127 -12.50 -7.97 -17.56
N ILE A 128 -11.46 -7.59 -16.82
CA ILE A 128 -10.79 -8.45 -15.83
C ILE A 128 -10.79 -7.69 -14.50
N GLU A 129 -11.44 -8.28 -13.51
CA GLU A 129 -11.37 -7.81 -12.13
C GLU A 129 -9.98 -8.10 -11.55
N LEU A 130 -9.29 -7.05 -11.14
CA LEU A 130 -8.00 -7.18 -10.50
C LEU A 130 -8.17 -7.67 -9.05
N PRO A 131 -7.31 -8.59 -8.58
CA PRO A 131 -7.37 -9.16 -7.24
C PRO A 131 -6.79 -8.17 -6.24
N ILE A 132 -7.54 -7.11 -5.94
CA ILE A 132 -7.15 -6.08 -4.98
C ILE A 132 -7.74 -6.46 -3.62
N GLU A 133 -6.86 -6.58 -2.63
CA GLU A 133 -7.21 -6.93 -1.25
C GLU A 133 -7.19 -5.67 -0.38
N GLU A 134 -8.28 -5.42 0.35
CA GLU A 134 -8.39 -4.33 1.32
C GLU A 134 -8.46 -4.88 2.74
N THR A 135 -7.55 -4.44 3.61
CA THR A 135 -7.45 -4.85 5.01
C THR A 135 -7.56 -3.63 5.91
N PRO A 136 -8.69 -3.40 6.60
CA PRO A 136 -8.84 -2.29 7.55
C PRO A 136 -8.04 -2.56 8.84
N PRO A 137 -7.72 -1.53 9.63
CA PRO A 137 -7.24 -1.71 11.00
C PRO A 137 -8.21 -2.58 11.80
N ASN A 138 -7.69 -3.57 12.52
CA ASN A 138 -8.49 -4.60 13.19
C ASN A 138 -8.72 -4.29 14.68
N VAL A 139 -8.96 -3.02 15.01
CA VAL A 139 -9.24 -2.56 16.38
C VAL A 139 -10.65 -2.01 16.47
N SER A 140 -11.39 -2.45 17.48
CA SER A 140 -12.70 -1.91 17.87
C SER A 140 -12.72 -1.56 19.36
N LYS A 141 -13.79 -0.88 19.80
CA LYS A 141 -14.05 -0.60 21.22
C LYS A 141 -14.13 -1.89 22.08
N ASP A 142 -14.51 -3.02 21.46
CA ASP A 142 -14.61 -4.30 22.16
C ASP A 142 -13.25 -4.98 22.33
N THR A 143 -12.29 -4.67 21.45
CA THR A 143 -10.93 -5.25 21.50
C THR A 143 -9.92 -4.42 22.29
N PHE A 144 -10.22 -3.13 22.51
CA PHE A 144 -9.35 -2.22 23.23
C PHE A 144 -10.15 -1.27 24.11
N SER A 145 -9.98 -1.41 25.43
CA SER A 145 -10.55 -0.53 26.44
C SER A 145 -9.46 0.37 27.06
N PRO A 146 -9.59 1.71 26.95
CA PRO A 146 -8.58 2.64 27.44
C PRO A 146 -8.65 2.90 28.96
N GLU A 147 -9.73 2.49 29.62
CA GLU A 147 -9.99 2.79 31.04
C GLU A 147 -9.05 2.02 31.98
N GLN A 148 -8.69 0.79 31.61
CA GLN A 148 -7.80 -0.06 32.37
C GLN A 148 -6.70 -0.57 31.46
N THR A 149 -5.55 0.10 31.53
CA THR A 149 -4.39 -0.24 30.72
C THR A 149 -3.24 -0.70 31.60
N ILE A 150 -2.50 -1.71 31.14
CA ILE A 150 -1.24 -2.14 31.73
C ILE A 150 -0.07 -1.64 30.88
N LEU A 151 1.05 -1.37 31.54
CA LEU A 151 2.27 -0.92 30.86
C LEU A 151 3.06 -2.14 30.36
N LEU A 152 3.30 -2.20 29.05
CA LEU A 152 4.14 -3.22 28.42
C LEU A 152 5.60 -2.77 28.32
N GLY A 153 5.81 -1.49 28.01
CA GLY A 153 7.14 -0.91 27.90
C GLY A 153 7.10 0.60 27.96
N SER A 154 8.12 1.22 28.54
CA SER A 154 8.29 2.67 28.52
C SER A 154 9.74 3.09 28.37
N TYR A 155 9.93 4.25 27.75
CA TYR A 155 11.23 4.89 27.70
C TYR A 155 11.09 6.40 27.77
N LYS A 156 12.03 7.03 28.46
CA LYS A 156 12.05 8.47 28.69
C LYS A 156 13.40 9.05 28.29
N THR A 157 13.36 10.16 27.57
CA THR A 157 14.53 10.96 27.22
C THR A 157 14.35 12.41 27.68
N SER A 158 15.46 13.16 27.72
CA SER A 158 15.48 14.58 28.05
C SER A 158 16.05 15.40 26.90
N PHE A 159 15.63 16.65 26.78
CA PHE A 159 16.12 17.62 25.81
C PHE A 159 16.20 19.00 26.47
N ASN A 160 16.99 19.93 25.91
CA ASN A 160 17.04 21.29 26.41
C ASN A 160 15.78 22.06 25.98
N PRO A 161 14.88 22.44 26.90
CA PRO A 161 13.63 23.12 26.54
C PRO A 161 13.84 24.55 26.04
N THR A 162 14.99 25.18 26.31
CA THR A 162 15.30 26.55 25.87
C THR A 162 15.58 26.65 24.37
N ILE A 163 15.82 25.53 23.69
CA ILE A 163 16.02 25.49 22.23
C ILE A 163 14.66 25.38 21.56
N ALA A 164 14.00 26.52 21.33
CA ALA A 164 12.61 26.60 20.88
C ALA A 164 12.28 25.70 19.68
N GLY A 165 13.10 25.76 18.61
CA GLY A 165 12.86 24.96 17.40
C GLY A 165 12.92 23.45 17.66
N ARG A 166 13.88 22.99 18.47
CA ARG A 166 13.99 21.57 18.85
C ARG A 166 12.78 21.14 19.69
N THR A 167 12.42 21.95 20.69
CA THR A 167 11.27 21.71 21.56
C THR A 167 9.98 21.59 20.75
N GLN A 168 9.78 22.48 19.78
CA GLN A 168 8.62 22.45 18.89
C GLN A 168 8.60 21.19 18.02
N ASN A 169 9.73 20.83 17.39
CA ASN A 169 9.82 19.64 16.53
C ASN A 169 9.55 18.33 17.30
N ILE A 170 10.10 18.21 18.51
CA ILE A 170 9.84 17.07 19.40
C ILE A 170 8.36 17.05 19.80
N SER A 171 7.79 18.21 20.14
CA SER A 171 6.37 18.30 20.54
C SER A 171 5.43 17.89 19.40
N ILE A 172 5.67 18.37 18.18
CA ILE A 172 4.87 18.01 16.99
C ILE A 172 4.94 16.51 16.75
N SER A 173 6.15 15.96 16.58
CA SER A 173 6.32 14.53 16.29
C SER A 173 5.78 13.63 17.41
N SER A 174 5.95 14.01 18.68
CA SER A 174 5.38 13.32 19.84
C SER A 174 3.85 13.30 19.81
N ASN A 175 3.22 14.45 19.55
CA ASN A 175 1.77 14.57 19.48
C ASN A 175 1.18 13.77 18.31
N VAL A 176 1.91 13.67 17.21
CA VAL A 176 1.48 12.90 16.04
C VAL A 176 1.53 11.40 16.28
N ILE A 177 2.46 10.86 17.08
CA ILE A 177 2.45 9.42 17.41
C ILE A 177 1.53 9.08 18.59
N ASN A 178 1.15 10.07 19.40
CA ASN A 178 0.36 9.87 20.61
C ASN A 178 -1.03 9.27 20.29
N GLN A 179 -1.49 8.40 21.19
CA GLN A 179 -2.77 7.69 21.14
C GLN A 179 -2.98 6.80 19.91
N THR A 180 -1.91 6.39 19.24
CA THR A 180 -1.99 5.44 18.12
C THR A 180 -2.27 4.05 18.66
N VAL A 181 -3.29 3.37 18.12
CA VAL A 181 -3.66 2.00 18.52
C VAL A 181 -3.40 1.05 17.36
N LEU A 182 -2.67 -0.03 17.63
CA LEU A 182 -2.31 -1.09 16.69
C LEU A 182 -2.96 -2.38 17.12
N GLY A 183 -3.79 -2.98 16.28
CA GLY A 183 -4.32 -4.31 16.51
C GLY A 183 -3.32 -5.41 16.13
N PRO A 184 -3.69 -6.69 16.30
CA PRO A 184 -2.83 -7.81 15.97
C PRO A 184 -2.39 -7.81 14.50
N GLY A 185 -1.08 -7.85 14.25
CA GLY A 185 -0.50 -7.81 12.91
C GLY A 185 -0.42 -6.42 12.27
N ASP A 186 -1.01 -5.39 12.89
CA ASP A 186 -0.91 -4.02 12.40
C ASP A 186 0.53 -3.51 12.47
N ARG A 187 0.90 -2.66 11.52
CA ARG A 187 2.25 -2.11 11.40
C ARG A 187 2.25 -0.60 11.62
N PHE A 188 3.32 -0.12 12.23
CA PHE A 188 3.59 1.29 12.42
C PHE A 188 4.81 1.70 11.61
N TYR A 189 4.65 2.68 10.71
CA TYR A 189 5.75 3.28 9.95
C TYR A 189 5.90 4.74 10.38
N PHE A 190 7.02 5.07 11.01
CA PHE A 190 7.20 6.38 11.63
C PHE A 190 7.04 7.52 10.63
N ASN A 191 7.67 7.43 9.46
CA ASN A 191 7.55 8.48 8.44
C ASN A 191 6.15 8.61 7.84
N LEU A 192 5.39 7.51 7.74
CA LEU A 192 4.01 7.55 7.27
C LEU A 192 3.10 8.29 8.26
N VAL A 193 3.31 8.04 9.56
CA VAL A 193 2.50 8.64 10.62
C VAL A 193 2.91 10.09 10.89
N VAL A 194 4.22 10.37 10.99
CA VAL A 194 4.76 11.68 11.35
C VAL A 194 4.80 12.65 10.16
N GLY A 195 4.90 12.14 8.93
CA GLY A 195 4.93 12.93 7.71
C GLY A 195 6.26 13.64 7.46
N ASP A 196 6.26 14.51 6.45
CA ASP A 196 7.44 15.28 6.04
C ASP A 196 7.74 16.43 7.04
N ARG A 197 9.02 16.71 7.26
CA ARG A 197 9.48 17.71 8.23
C ARG A 197 9.70 19.04 7.52
N THR A 198 8.60 19.75 7.23
CA THR A 198 8.63 21.03 6.53
C THR A 198 8.13 22.18 7.40
N ILE A 199 8.41 23.43 6.98
CA ILE A 199 7.93 24.63 7.67
C ILE A 199 6.40 24.70 7.64
N GLU A 200 5.78 24.26 6.54
CA GLU A 200 4.33 24.21 6.36
C GLU A 200 3.67 23.25 7.34
N ASN A 201 4.35 22.15 7.68
CA ASN A 201 3.92 21.22 8.73
C ASN A 201 4.29 21.69 10.15
N GLY A 202 4.75 22.94 10.30
CA GLY A 202 5.06 23.57 11.57
C GLY A 202 6.43 23.25 12.14
N TYR A 203 7.27 22.51 11.41
CA TYR A 203 8.63 22.20 11.86
C TYR A 203 9.54 23.43 11.72
N GLN A 204 10.47 23.54 12.64
CA GLN A 204 11.43 24.64 12.73
C GLN A 204 12.85 24.17 12.53
N LYS A 205 13.74 25.14 12.27
CA LYS A 205 15.18 24.92 12.26
C LYS A 205 15.67 24.52 13.65
N ALA A 206 16.46 23.46 13.69
CA ALA A 206 17.18 23.01 14.87
C ALA A 206 18.38 22.17 14.43
N LEU A 207 19.33 21.94 15.33
CA LEU A 207 20.46 21.07 15.04
C LEU A 207 19.99 19.63 14.78
N GLU A 208 20.46 19.08 13.66
CA GLU A 208 20.35 17.70 13.25
C GLU A 208 21.73 17.13 12.91
N ILE A 209 21.81 15.82 12.71
CA ILE A 209 23.07 15.14 12.36
C ILE A 209 22.98 14.66 10.92
N VAL A 210 23.77 15.28 10.04
CA VAL A 210 23.87 14.91 8.61
C VAL A 210 25.33 14.60 8.33
N ASN A 211 25.61 13.47 7.66
CA ASN A 211 26.97 13.08 7.27
C ASN A 211 28.01 13.17 8.41
N LYS A 212 27.60 12.81 9.64
CA LYS A 212 28.42 12.87 10.86
C LYS A 212 28.70 14.28 11.40
N GLU A 213 28.02 15.31 10.93
CA GLU A 213 28.18 16.70 11.41
C GLU A 213 26.88 17.26 11.96
N PHE A 214 26.97 18.15 12.95
CA PHE A 214 25.84 18.92 13.42
C PHE A 214 25.58 20.06 12.45
N VAL A 215 24.44 20.02 11.78
CA VAL A 215 24.02 21.06 10.84
C VAL A 215 22.65 21.58 11.27
N GLU A 216 22.34 22.81 10.91
CA GLU A 216 20.99 23.35 11.09
C GLU A 216 20.09 22.85 9.96
N GLY A 217 19.00 22.18 10.31
CA GLY A 217 18.01 21.67 9.37
C GLY A 217 16.60 21.76 9.93
N ILE A 218 15.59 21.56 9.07
CA ILE A 218 14.19 21.57 9.48
C ILE A 218 13.85 20.22 10.11
N GLY A 219 13.24 20.24 11.30
CA GLY A 219 12.85 19.00 11.99
C GLY A 219 13.92 18.42 12.92
N GLY A 220 15.02 19.14 13.16
CA GLY A 220 16.01 18.75 14.17
C GLY A 220 15.35 18.44 15.52
N GLY A 221 15.59 17.24 16.05
CA GLY A 221 14.92 16.71 17.24
C GLY A 221 13.99 15.52 16.98
N VAL A 222 13.47 15.33 15.75
CA VAL A 222 12.54 14.23 15.46
C VAL A 222 13.16 12.83 15.64
N CYS A 223 14.46 12.67 15.36
CA CYS A 223 15.17 11.42 15.65
C CYS A 223 15.16 11.03 17.15
N GLN A 224 15.02 12.02 18.06
CA GLN A 224 14.86 11.73 19.48
C GLN A 224 13.48 11.13 19.77
N THR A 225 12.44 11.58 19.06
CA THR A 225 11.10 11.00 19.16
C THR A 225 11.09 9.55 18.67
N SER A 226 11.65 9.27 17.49
CA SER A 226 11.75 7.89 16.98
C SER A 226 12.60 7.00 17.89
N SER A 227 13.71 7.51 18.44
CA SER A 227 14.55 6.74 19.38
C SER A 227 13.83 6.46 20.70
N THR A 228 13.07 7.43 21.23
CA THR A 228 12.29 7.22 22.47
C THR A 228 11.19 6.18 22.23
N LEU A 229 10.49 6.28 21.09
CA LEU A 229 9.50 5.28 20.67
C LEU A 229 10.14 3.89 20.50
N TYR A 230 11.26 3.79 19.79
CA TYR A 230 11.97 2.52 19.58
C TYR A 230 12.25 1.79 20.89
N ASN A 231 12.82 2.47 21.88
CA ASN A 231 13.13 1.83 23.15
C ASN A 231 11.87 1.40 23.93
N ALA A 232 10.77 2.15 23.82
CA ALA A 232 9.50 1.75 24.44
C ALA A 232 8.90 0.50 23.76
N VAL A 233 8.95 0.46 22.43
CA VAL A 233 8.52 -0.65 21.56
C VAL A 233 9.35 -1.90 21.81
N GLU A 234 10.68 -1.76 21.87
CA GLU A 234 11.61 -2.86 22.17
C GLU A 234 11.31 -3.46 23.56
N LYS A 235 11.14 -2.62 24.58
CA LYS A 235 10.78 -3.07 25.93
C LYS A 235 9.41 -3.76 26.00
N ALA A 236 8.47 -3.33 25.17
CA ALA A 236 7.15 -3.97 25.05
C ALA A 236 7.20 -5.30 24.27
N GLY A 237 8.35 -5.65 23.69
CA GLY A 237 8.54 -6.89 22.94
C GLY A 237 7.73 -6.94 21.65
N LEU A 238 7.55 -5.79 20.99
CA LEU A 238 6.97 -5.72 19.65
C LEU A 238 8.05 -6.01 18.58
N GLU A 239 7.64 -6.51 17.42
CA GLU A 239 8.58 -6.90 16.36
C GLU A 239 9.10 -5.68 15.59
N ILE A 240 10.42 -5.50 15.57
CA ILE A 240 11.08 -4.43 14.80
C ILE A 240 11.29 -4.92 13.36
N LEU A 241 10.75 -4.16 12.40
CA LEU A 241 10.83 -4.46 10.97
C LEU A 241 11.93 -3.67 10.25
N GLU A 242 12.18 -2.44 10.70
CA GLU A 242 13.23 -1.57 10.15
C GLU A 242 13.79 -0.69 11.27
N LEU A 243 15.12 -0.67 11.38
CA LEU A 243 15.85 0.14 12.34
C LEU A 243 17.19 0.57 11.72
N HIS A 244 17.53 1.84 11.91
CA HIS A 244 18.81 2.41 11.47
C HIS A 244 19.46 3.16 12.61
N HIS A 245 20.77 3.00 12.77
CA HIS A 245 21.54 3.74 13.76
C HIS A 245 22.25 4.95 13.14
N HIS A 246 22.46 5.98 13.95
CA HIS A 246 23.30 7.12 13.63
C HIS A 246 24.74 6.62 13.57
N SER A 247 25.55 7.26 12.74
CA SER A 247 26.99 6.98 12.67
C SER A 247 27.79 7.58 13.83
N LYS A 248 27.14 8.33 14.72
CA LYS A 248 27.72 8.98 15.90
C LYS A 248 26.73 8.93 17.06
N SER A 249 27.25 8.98 18.28
CA SER A 249 26.43 9.13 19.49
C SER A 249 25.63 10.43 19.46
N VAL A 250 24.37 10.33 19.89
CA VAL A 250 23.36 11.40 19.80
C VAL A 250 23.05 12.06 21.15
N GLY A 251 23.61 11.53 22.25
CA GLY A 251 23.56 12.13 23.59
C GLY A 251 22.22 12.03 24.34
N TYR A 252 21.11 11.65 23.68
CA TYR A 252 19.79 11.47 24.32
C TYR A 252 19.40 10.00 24.57
N VAL A 253 20.17 9.04 24.04
CA VAL A 253 20.04 7.60 24.27
C VAL A 253 21.44 6.95 24.30
N PRO A 254 21.60 5.79 24.97
CA PRO A 254 22.83 4.98 24.89
C PRO A 254 23.15 4.53 23.45
N GLU A 255 24.38 4.06 23.25
CA GLU A 255 24.80 3.46 21.98
C GLU A 255 23.95 2.23 21.63
N GLY A 256 23.57 2.11 20.34
CA GLY A 256 22.68 1.04 19.85
C GLY A 256 21.20 1.20 20.25
N LYS A 257 20.86 2.28 20.98
CA LYS A 257 19.50 2.59 21.43
C LYS A 257 18.84 3.74 20.67
N ASP A 258 19.40 4.12 19.53
CA ASP A 258 18.85 5.16 18.67
C ASP A 258 18.13 4.57 17.45
N ALA A 259 17.16 5.33 16.93
CA ALA A 259 16.43 5.01 15.70
C ALA A 259 16.43 6.23 14.78
N THR A 260 17.32 6.22 13.79
CA THR A 260 17.48 7.30 12.79
C THR A 260 16.35 7.25 11.79
N VAL A 261 15.73 8.40 11.54
CA VAL A 261 14.67 8.56 10.54
C VAL A 261 15.00 9.72 9.61
N ALA A 262 14.73 9.55 8.33
CA ALA A 262 14.82 10.56 7.29
C ALA A 262 13.66 10.34 6.32
N TYR A 263 12.77 11.33 6.18
CA TYR A 263 11.58 11.21 5.35
C TYR A 263 11.95 10.82 3.91
N GLY A 264 11.26 9.84 3.35
CA GLY A 264 11.55 9.28 2.02
C GLY A 264 12.78 8.38 1.92
N TYR A 265 13.54 8.15 3.00
CA TYR A 265 14.76 7.33 2.94
C TYR A 265 14.92 6.32 4.09
N LYS A 266 15.08 6.77 5.33
CA LYS A 266 15.25 5.89 6.52
C LYS A 266 14.02 5.95 7.38
N ASP A 267 13.50 4.80 7.78
CA ASP A 267 12.31 4.74 8.64
C ASP A 267 12.55 3.91 9.90
N PHE A 268 11.68 4.12 10.88
CA PHE A 268 11.55 3.20 12.00
C PHE A 268 10.20 2.49 11.85
N LYS A 269 10.25 1.17 11.64
CA LYS A 269 9.07 0.34 11.39
C LYS A 269 9.00 -0.80 12.39
N PHE A 270 7.80 -1.06 12.88
CA PHE A 270 7.53 -2.20 13.76
C PHE A 270 6.12 -2.73 13.54
N MET A 271 5.86 -3.92 14.07
CA MET A 271 4.57 -4.61 13.99
C MET A 271 4.12 -5.01 15.39
N ASN A 272 2.81 -4.90 15.64
CA ASN A 272 2.22 -5.56 16.79
C ASN A 272 2.11 -7.07 16.50
N ASN A 273 3.09 -7.83 16.97
CA ASN A 273 3.11 -9.30 16.88
C ASN A 273 2.39 -9.99 18.05
N LYS A 274 1.63 -9.24 18.86
CA LYS A 274 0.74 -9.79 19.89
C LYS A 274 -0.61 -10.17 19.29
N ASP A 275 -1.36 -10.99 20.01
CA ASP A 275 -2.74 -11.38 19.71
C ASP A 275 -3.78 -10.39 20.26
N TYR A 276 -3.34 -9.32 20.93
CA TYR A 276 -4.17 -8.23 21.41
C TYR A 276 -3.71 -6.85 20.92
N PRO A 277 -4.60 -5.82 20.91
CA PRO A 277 -4.22 -4.46 20.56
C PRO A 277 -3.29 -3.79 21.57
N VAL A 278 -2.40 -2.93 21.08
CA VAL A 278 -1.51 -2.09 21.87
C VAL A 278 -1.69 -0.62 21.49
N MET A 279 -1.51 0.28 22.45
CA MET A 279 -1.57 1.72 22.23
C MET A 279 -0.24 2.39 22.58
N ILE A 280 0.19 3.30 21.72
CA ILE A 280 1.31 4.20 21.94
C ILE A 280 0.80 5.45 22.65
N ARG A 281 1.32 5.72 23.84
CA ARG A 281 1.07 6.96 24.58
C ARG A 281 2.37 7.76 24.65
N SER A 282 2.36 8.97 24.09
CA SER A 282 3.51 9.88 24.08
C SER A 282 3.22 11.09 24.95
N ILE A 283 4.10 11.38 25.88
CA ILE A 283 3.97 12.43 26.89
C ILE A 283 5.20 13.34 26.75
N VAL A 284 4.97 14.56 26.28
CA VAL A 284 6.00 15.59 26.17
C VAL A 284 5.75 16.69 27.20
N ASP A 285 6.77 17.02 27.97
CA ASP A 285 6.77 18.20 28.84
C ASP A 285 7.82 19.18 28.31
N SER A 286 7.34 20.16 27.55
CA SER A 286 8.16 21.22 26.95
C SER A 286 8.75 22.19 27.98
N LYS A 287 8.26 22.20 29.22
CA LYS A 287 8.82 23.04 30.30
C LYS A 287 9.99 22.35 30.99
N SER A 288 9.83 21.07 31.36
CA SER A 288 10.92 20.29 31.96
C SER A 288 11.89 19.70 30.94
N GLY A 289 11.55 19.73 29.65
CA GLY A 289 12.38 19.19 28.58
C GLY A 289 12.42 17.66 28.60
N THR A 290 11.26 17.00 28.77
CA THR A 290 11.20 15.54 28.79
C THR A 290 10.22 14.98 27.76
N LEU A 291 10.57 13.83 27.20
CA LEU A 291 9.72 13.03 26.32
C LEU A 291 9.69 11.61 26.87
N GLU A 292 8.50 11.10 27.15
CA GLU A 292 8.25 9.71 27.52
C GLU A 292 7.30 9.06 26.53
N VAL A 293 7.66 7.87 26.06
CA VAL A 293 6.76 7.03 25.28
C VAL A 293 6.47 5.76 26.07
N GLN A 294 5.20 5.40 26.11
CA GLN A 294 4.68 4.20 26.74
C GLN A 294 3.95 3.37 25.68
N VAL A 295 4.12 2.06 25.75
CA VAL A 295 3.30 1.08 25.04
C VAL A 295 2.44 0.39 26.08
N VAL A 296 1.13 0.46 25.91
CA VAL A 296 0.14 -0.08 26.84
C VAL A 296 -0.83 -1.02 26.14
N ALA A 297 -1.44 -1.94 26.87
CA ALA A 297 -2.53 -2.78 26.39
C ALA A 297 -3.66 -2.78 27.42
N SER A 298 -4.87 -3.15 27.01
CA SER A 298 -5.99 -3.32 27.93
C SER A 298 -5.72 -4.50 28.88
N SER A 299 -6.03 -4.32 30.16
CA SER A 299 -5.70 -5.31 31.22
C SER A 299 -6.38 -6.67 31.02
N ASP A 300 -7.60 -6.65 30.49
CA ASP A 300 -8.43 -7.81 30.15
C ASP A 300 -7.90 -8.61 28.96
N ALA A 301 -7.18 -7.96 28.05
CA ALA A 301 -6.61 -8.60 26.87
C ALA A 301 -5.32 -9.40 27.15
N VAL A 302 -4.55 -9.00 28.17
CA VAL A 302 -3.27 -9.66 28.52
C VAL A 302 -3.42 -10.76 29.58
N SER A 303 -4.58 -10.83 30.23
CA SER A 303 -4.85 -11.81 31.28
C SER A 303 -5.46 -13.13 30.76
N GLN A 304 -5.55 -13.30 29.44
CA GLN A 304 -6.05 -14.51 28.75
C GLN A 304 -4.90 -15.33 28.18
#